data_AF-A0A016SVF7-F1
#
_entry.id   AF-A0A016SVF7-F1
#
_cell.length_a   1.000
_cell.length_b   1.000
_cell.length_c   1.000
_cell.angle_alpha   90.00
_cell.angle_beta   90.00
_cell.angle_gamma   90.00
#
_symmetry.space_group_name_H-M   'P 1'
#
loop_
_entity.id
_entity.type
_entity.pdbx_description
1 polymer ?
#
loop_
_entity_poly.entity_id
_entity_poly.type
_entity_poly.pdbx_seq_one_letter_code
_entity_poly.pdbx_strand_id
1 'polypeptide(L)'
;MKGIEMAHAQHYRRSLDAGAARSVDSLTSCDNPIVDNCCSTLATILDEVAEIRIDAAEKYFPSLLLYESCDSEVQDQCQPLRNMTEFFPFLLDLSSFLSRVSLLFRNLLFQIRSFHGLEKTAVPGASERKLFRAWSGLGELLALLLQTDKIIESRPAVRNDWNSYCRAIGTAQHNPAQFGVSSDALRSLIATIATVEGQVMAGNGLRNCYEQSYNEIDDDKQFAARMRAVIVEMYNQWEKAAEGDIPDKHRLMVIIALFIFFHLHFPTEDTSLLKLIWKSHKKIVAFHLAGDILWIPCEFLMRELPSIVNAVDKKSVHFIQNLRETFYVEHCDAMLEEAVLHISAAEEWQFKMRTEMRRSETRDAASSLVVAEMMLKGARIAGVMGDLLRNVLNSHVGPLRMSKAKAYKVFGVVENIKAISQTFSECRRMLLECCQMACQQWRCHSLHLIDKARLSARESGDACRAAAFHIAIQCLLGSGEFFFEATEVFPCFQVIVTVRVATAPVCMWCRPGSCTVQASNAPDRLFPA
;
A
#
# COMPACT_ATOMS: atom_id res chain seq x y z
N MET A 1 24.39 23.54 -8.21
CA MET A 1 23.58 22.31 -7.97
C MET A 1 22.19 22.63 -7.41
N LYS A 2 22.01 23.43 -6.34
CA LYS A 2 20.66 23.79 -5.82
C LYS A 2 19.71 24.53 -6.78
N GLY A 3 20.22 25.26 -7.77
CA GLY A 3 19.39 25.99 -8.75
C GLY A 3 18.80 25.14 -9.88
N ILE A 4 19.36 23.96 -10.14
CA ILE A 4 18.88 23.03 -11.19
C ILE A 4 17.76 22.14 -10.63
N GLU A 5 17.82 21.78 -9.34
CA GLU A 5 16.76 21.04 -8.64
C GLU A 5 15.47 21.86 -8.47
N MET A 6 15.57 23.16 -8.20
CA MET A 6 14.38 24.05 -8.12
C MET A 6 13.73 24.29 -9.49
N ALA A 7 14.53 24.39 -10.56
CA ALA A 7 14.01 24.50 -11.93
C ALA A 7 13.37 23.19 -12.41
N HIS A 8 13.92 22.03 -12.03
CA HIS A 8 13.30 20.72 -12.27
C HIS A 8 11.98 20.56 -11.50
N ALA A 9 11.89 20.99 -10.24
CA ALA A 9 10.65 20.92 -9.46
C ALA A 9 9.53 21.86 -9.99
N GLN A 10 9.88 23.03 -10.53
CA GLN A 10 8.92 23.93 -11.19
C GLN A 10 8.49 23.43 -12.58
N HIS A 11 9.38 22.76 -13.31
CA HIS A 11 9.04 22.10 -14.57
C HIS A 11 8.19 20.83 -14.35
N TYR A 12 8.39 20.13 -13.22
CA TYR A 12 7.59 18.99 -12.77
C TYR A 12 6.13 19.39 -12.47
N ARG A 13 5.89 20.50 -11.75
CA ARG A 13 4.54 21.04 -11.53
C ARG A 13 3.84 21.44 -12.82
N ARG A 14 4.54 22.09 -13.76
CA ARG A 14 3.95 22.52 -15.05
C ARG A 14 3.73 21.39 -16.05
N SER A 15 4.47 20.28 -15.92
CA SER A 15 4.31 19.06 -16.76
C SER A 15 3.12 18.21 -16.30
N LEU A 16 2.90 18.11 -14.98
CA LEU A 16 1.67 17.55 -14.39
C LEU A 16 0.42 18.29 -14.87
N ASP A 17 0.47 19.63 -14.93
CA ASP A 17 -0.66 20.46 -15.38
C ASP A 17 -1.06 20.27 -16.85
N ALA A 18 -0.14 19.83 -17.73
CA ALA A 18 -0.42 19.73 -19.16
C ALA A 18 -1.06 18.40 -19.59
N GLY A 19 -0.87 17.32 -18.82
CA GLY A 19 -1.42 15.99 -19.10
C GLY A 19 -2.54 15.53 -18.14
N ALA A 20 -2.71 16.20 -16.99
CA ALA A 20 -3.68 15.81 -15.96
C ALA A 20 -5.07 16.46 -16.11
N ALA A 21 -5.32 17.28 -17.13
CA ALA A 21 -6.57 18.04 -17.25
C ALA A 21 -7.58 17.41 -18.23
N ARG A 22 -7.85 16.11 -18.12
CA ARG A 22 -9.24 15.65 -18.31
C ARG A 22 -9.78 15.45 -16.91
N SER A 23 -10.60 16.39 -16.43
CA SER A 23 -11.34 16.22 -15.17
C SER A 23 -11.95 14.82 -15.16
N VAL A 24 -11.92 14.12 -14.01
CA VAL A 24 -12.65 12.85 -13.80
C VAL A 24 -14.08 12.96 -14.34
N ASP A 25 -14.69 14.14 -14.23
CA ASP A 25 -16.04 14.46 -14.73
C ASP A 25 -16.16 14.36 -16.26
N SER A 26 -15.09 14.67 -17.01
CA SER A 26 -15.07 14.59 -18.48
C SER A 26 -14.95 13.15 -19.01
N LEU A 27 -14.56 12.20 -18.16
CA LEU A 27 -14.41 10.79 -18.50
C LEU A 27 -15.52 9.91 -17.90
N THR A 28 -16.31 10.45 -16.95
CA THR A 28 -17.36 9.74 -16.23
C THR A 28 -18.77 10.05 -16.71
N SER A 29 -18.95 10.77 -17.82
CA SER A 29 -20.28 11.13 -18.32
C SER A 29 -21.03 9.94 -18.92
N CYS A 30 -22.22 9.64 -18.41
CA CYS A 30 -23.20 8.75 -19.03
C CYS A 30 -24.61 9.36 -18.96
N ASP A 31 -25.60 8.72 -19.59
CA ASP A 31 -26.99 9.21 -19.59
C ASP A 31 -27.69 9.12 -18.21
N ASN A 32 -26.98 8.69 -17.15
CA ASN A 32 -27.49 8.60 -15.79
C ASN A 32 -26.64 9.44 -14.81
N PRO A 33 -27.14 10.59 -14.33
CA PRO A 33 -26.38 11.51 -13.48
C PRO A 33 -26.05 10.93 -12.09
N ILE A 34 -26.82 9.96 -11.60
CA ILE A 34 -26.56 9.31 -10.30
C ILE A 34 -25.34 8.39 -10.42
N VAL A 35 -25.24 7.66 -11.53
CA VAL A 35 -24.10 6.77 -11.83
C VAL A 35 -22.83 7.60 -11.99
N ASP A 36 -22.90 8.72 -12.69
CA ASP A 36 -21.79 9.64 -12.91
C ASP A 36 -21.27 10.20 -11.60
N ASN A 37 -22.17 10.73 -10.76
CA ASN A 37 -21.82 11.26 -9.45
C ASN A 37 -21.18 10.19 -8.55
N CYS A 38 -21.73 8.97 -8.52
CA CYS A 38 -21.15 7.88 -7.73
C CYS A 38 -19.75 7.50 -8.23
N CYS A 39 -19.57 7.39 -9.54
CA CYS A 39 -18.28 7.05 -10.14
C CYS A 39 -17.25 8.14 -9.93
N SER A 40 -17.60 9.40 -10.17
CA SER A 40 -16.70 10.56 -9.99
C SER A 40 -16.31 10.74 -8.52
N THR A 41 -17.27 10.65 -7.59
CA THR A 41 -17.00 10.79 -6.14
C THR A 41 -16.05 9.69 -5.64
N LEU A 42 -16.35 8.42 -5.94
CA LEU A 42 -15.50 7.31 -5.49
C LEU A 42 -14.14 7.31 -6.19
N ALA A 43 -14.06 7.67 -7.47
CA ALA A 43 -12.79 7.79 -8.18
C ALA A 43 -11.91 8.87 -7.56
N THR A 44 -12.45 10.07 -7.33
CA THR A 44 -11.74 11.19 -6.71
C THR A 44 -11.17 10.82 -5.34
N ILE A 45 -11.99 10.18 -4.49
CA ILE A 45 -11.54 9.74 -3.16
C ILE A 45 -10.44 8.68 -3.29
N LEU A 46 -10.58 7.72 -4.20
CA LEU A 46 -9.60 6.64 -4.38
C LEU A 46 -8.28 7.11 -4.98
N ASP A 47 -8.31 8.15 -5.81
CA ASP A 47 -7.11 8.81 -6.32
C ASP A 47 -6.41 9.58 -5.19
N GLU A 48 -7.16 10.27 -4.33
CA GLU A 48 -6.61 10.91 -3.13
C GLU A 48 -5.97 9.90 -2.17
N VAL A 49 -6.59 8.71 -1.97
CA VAL A 49 -5.97 7.62 -1.19
C VAL A 49 -4.63 7.20 -1.79
N ALA A 50 -4.53 7.14 -3.12
CA ALA A 50 -3.29 6.77 -3.79
C ALA A 50 -2.20 7.82 -3.61
N GLU A 51 -2.54 9.11 -3.68
CA GLU A 51 -1.61 10.24 -3.42
C GLU A 51 -1.10 10.22 -1.99
N ILE A 52 -2.00 10.12 -1.00
CA ILE A 52 -1.64 10.08 0.43
C ILE A 52 -0.68 8.92 0.74
N ARG A 53 -0.85 7.77 0.08
CA ARG A 53 0.06 6.64 0.25
C ARG A 53 1.47 6.94 -0.28
N ILE A 54 1.58 7.66 -1.39
CA ILE A 54 2.87 8.10 -1.95
C ILE A 54 3.52 9.09 -0.97
N ASP A 55 2.77 10.09 -0.50
CA ASP A 55 3.26 11.06 0.48
C ASP A 55 3.79 10.38 1.76
N ALA A 56 3.06 9.39 2.29
CA ALA A 56 3.53 8.61 3.44
C ALA A 56 4.87 7.91 3.18
N ALA A 57 4.97 7.21 2.04
CA ALA A 57 6.15 6.40 1.71
C ALA A 57 7.40 7.25 1.39
N GLU A 58 7.23 8.39 0.74
CA GLU A 58 8.35 9.21 0.25
C GLU A 58 8.78 10.30 1.23
N LYS A 59 7.83 10.84 2.01
CA LYS A 59 8.08 11.98 2.91
C LYS A 59 8.06 11.58 4.36
N TYR A 60 6.94 11.05 4.86
CA TYR A 60 6.74 10.94 6.31
C TYR A 60 7.48 9.76 6.94
N PHE A 61 7.38 8.56 6.36
CA PHE A 61 8.04 7.37 6.93
C PHE A 61 9.57 7.50 6.93
N PRO A 62 10.24 7.93 5.84
CA PRO A 62 11.69 8.11 5.87
C PRO A 62 12.14 9.13 6.92
N SER A 63 11.47 10.28 7.03
CA SER A 63 11.82 11.30 8.02
C SER A 63 11.67 10.82 9.47
N LEU A 64 10.63 10.03 9.78
CA LEU A 64 10.48 9.41 11.09
C LEU A 64 11.53 8.34 11.36
N LEU A 65 11.87 7.52 10.35
CA LEU A 65 12.83 6.44 10.49
C LEU A 65 14.27 6.93 10.67
N LEU A 66 14.60 8.10 10.11
CA LEU A 66 15.92 8.73 10.15
C LEU A 66 16.12 9.68 11.33
N TYR A 67 15.08 9.89 12.16
CA TYR A 67 15.25 10.67 13.38
C TYR A 67 16.18 9.93 14.35
N GLU A 68 17.33 10.53 14.64
CA GLU A 68 18.29 10.05 15.61
C GLU A 68 18.52 11.11 16.69
N SER A 69 18.48 10.71 17.96
CA SER A 69 18.97 11.55 19.04
C SER A 69 20.49 11.50 19.02
N CYS A 70 21.16 12.67 19.02
CA CYS A 70 22.61 12.69 19.15
C CYS A 70 23.02 12.18 20.52
N ASP A 71 23.52 10.95 20.61
CA ASP A 71 24.20 10.40 21.77
C ASP A 71 25.65 10.94 21.84
N SER A 72 25.83 12.26 21.78
CA SER A 72 27.16 12.83 22.00
C SER A 72 27.55 12.64 23.46
N GLU A 73 28.74 12.07 23.72
CA GLU A 73 29.32 11.89 25.07
C GLU A 73 29.47 13.22 25.85
N VAL A 74 29.31 14.36 25.16
CA VAL A 74 29.21 15.69 25.76
C VAL A 74 27.77 15.93 26.22
N GLN A 75 27.59 16.03 27.54
CA GLN A 75 26.34 16.32 28.25
C GLN A 75 25.74 17.71 27.90
N ASP A 76 25.34 17.96 26.66
CA ASP A 76 24.44 19.08 26.37
C ASP A 76 22.99 18.65 26.69
N GLN A 77 22.56 18.92 27.93
CA GLN A 77 21.20 18.64 28.40
C GLN A 77 20.12 19.37 27.58
N CYS A 78 20.48 20.38 26.79
CA CYS A 78 19.57 21.12 25.92
C CYS A 78 19.49 20.53 24.50
N GLN A 79 20.33 19.56 24.13
CA GLN A 79 20.33 19.00 22.78
C GLN A 79 18.99 18.35 22.39
N PRO A 80 18.32 17.56 23.27
CA PRO A 80 16.97 17.04 22.98
C PRO A 80 15.95 18.14 22.66
N LEU A 81 16.03 19.28 23.35
CA LEU A 81 15.14 20.41 23.12
C LEU A 81 15.39 21.04 21.74
N ARG A 82 16.67 21.21 21.35
CA ARG A 82 17.03 21.79 20.04
C ARG A 82 16.60 20.87 18.90
N ASN A 83 16.94 19.58 18.99
CA ASN A 83 16.53 18.57 18.01
C ASN A 83 15.02 18.56 17.83
N MET A 84 14.27 18.52 18.94
CA MET A 84 12.82 18.51 18.87
C MET A 84 12.24 19.84 18.37
N THR A 85 12.86 20.98 18.68
CA THR A 85 12.43 22.29 18.15
C THR A 85 12.58 22.34 16.63
N GLU A 86 13.67 21.80 16.08
CA GLU A 86 13.89 21.71 14.64
C GLU A 86 12.95 20.69 13.97
N PHE A 87 12.64 19.60 14.67
CA PHE A 87 11.74 18.55 14.18
C PHE A 87 10.25 18.87 14.37
N PHE A 88 9.91 19.82 15.24
CA PHE A 88 8.54 20.17 15.58
C PHE A 88 7.67 20.56 14.37
N PRO A 89 8.14 21.38 13.40
CA PRO A 89 7.35 21.71 12.21
C PRO A 89 6.97 20.47 11.39
N PHE A 90 7.86 19.48 11.30
CA PHE A 90 7.57 18.22 10.64
C PHE A 90 6.47 17.44 11.40
N LEU A 91 6.51 17.41 12.74
CA LEU A 91 5.48 16.75 13.54
C LEU A 91 4.11 17.43 13.41
N LEU A 92 4.05 18.74 13.22
CA LEU A 92 2.80 19.47 12.94
C LEU A 92 2.20 19.11 11.59
N ASP A 93 3.07 19.03 10.58
CA ASP A 93 2.69 18.63 9.23
C ASP A 93 2.21 17.17 9.22
N LEU A 94 2.91 16.28 9.93
CA LEU A 94 2.49 14.90 10.13
C LEU A 94 1.14 14.79 10.88
N SER A 95 0.93 15.57 11.93
CA SER A 95 -0.36 15.67 12.64
C SER A 95 -1.50 16.08 11.70
N SER A 96 -1.25 17.07 10.84
CA SER A 96 -2.21 17.52 9.81
C SER A 96 -2.47 16.43 8.76
N PHE A 97 -1.42 15.72 8.34
CA PHE A 97 -1.52 14.58 7.44
C PHE A 97 -2.37 13.43 8.02
N LEU A 98 -2.13 13.03 9.26
CA LEU A 98 -2.91 11.96 9.92
C LEU A 98 -4.37 12.39 10.14
N SER A 99 -4.61 13.67 10.39
CA SER A 99 -5.96 14.24 10.42
C SER A 99 -6.66 14.12 9.06
N ARG A 100 -5.95 14.39 7.95
CA ARG A 100 -6.45 14.21 6.59
C ARG A 100 -6.75 12.73 6.29
N VAL A 101 -5.86 11.81 6.67
CA VAL A 101 -6.08 10.36 6.53
C VAL A 101 -7.36 9.92 7.25
N SER A 102 -7.55 10.37 8.49
CA SER A 102 -8.73 10.04 9.31
C SER A 102 -10.02 10.61 8.71
N LEU A 103 -9.98 11.84 8.19
CA LEU A 103 -11.12 12.46 7.52
C LEU A 103 -11.48 11.72 6.23
N LEU A 104 -10.49 11.35 5.43
CA LEU A 104 -10.69 10.61 4.18
C LEU A 104 -11.24 9.21 4.45
N PHE A 105 -10.76 8.54 5.50
CA PHE A 105 -11.29 7.26 5.96
C PHE A 105 -12.78 7.38 6.28
N ARG A 106 -13.13 8.37 7.10
CA ARG A 106 -14.53 8.64 7.46
C ARG A 106 -15.37 8.93 6.21
N ASN A 107 -14.90 9.80 5.31
CA ASN A 107 -15.63 10.13 4.08
C ASN A 107 -15.89 8.87 3.25
N LEU A 108 -14.86 8.08 2.95
CA LEU A 108 -14.98 6.86 2.17
C LEU A 108 -15.92 5.84 2.83
N LEU A 109 -15.88 5.71 4.16
CA LEU A 109 -16.78 4.83 4.92
C LEU A 109 -18.26 5.23 4.71
N PHE A 110 -18.56 6.53 4.81
CA PHE A 110 -19.90 7.06 4.56
C PHE A 110 -20.31 6.98 3.08
N GLN A 111 -19.40 7.15 2.13
CA GLN A 111 -19.72 6.99 0.71
C GLN A 111 -20.11 5.54 0.38
N ILE A 112 -19.38 4.56 0.93
CA ILE A 112 -19.71 3.14 0.73
C ILE A 112 -21.09 2.82 1.33
N ARG A 113 -21.38 3.31 2.55
CA ARG A 113 -22.70 3.16 3.18
C ARG A 113 -23.79 3.77 2.29
N SER A 114 -23.61 5.03 1.90
CA SER A 114 -24.59 5.79 1.13
C SER A 114 -24.89 5.13 -0.21
N PHE A 115 -23.85 4.63 -0.89
CA PHE A 115 -24.00 3.89 -2.14
C PHE A 115 -24.87 2.63 -1.97
N HIS A 116 -24.64 1.84 -0.92
CA HIS A 116 -25.46 0.65 -0.66
C HIS A 116 -26.89 0.99 -0.20
N GLY A 117 -27.11 2.19 0.34
CA GLY A 117 -28.41 2.71 0.74
C GLY A 117 -29.21 3.36 -0.40
N LEU A 118 -28.65 3.47 -1.61
CA LEU A 118 -29.37 4.02 -2.76
C LEU A 118 -30.64 3.22 -3.06
N GLU A 119 -31.72 3.93 -3.35
CA GLU A 119 -32.98 3.31 -3.72
C GLU A 119 -32.83 2.45 -4.99
N LYS A 120 -33.60 1.35 -5.06
CA LYS A 120 -33.58 0.44 -6.22
C LYS A 120 -33.98 1.13 -7.53
N THR A 121 -34.79 2.18 -7.43
CA THR A 121 -35.21 3.08 -8.51
C THR A 121 -34.05 3.93 -9.05
N ALA A 122 -33.13 4.34 -8.17
CA ALA A 122 -31.97 5.16 -8.51
C ALA A 122 -30.84 4.32 -9.13
N VAL A 123 -30.48 3.21 -8.47
CA VAL A 123 -29.44 2.28 -8.96
C VAL A 123 -29.84 0.84 -8.64
N PRO A 124 -30.33 0.07 -9.63
CA PRO A 124 -30.70 -1.33 -9.43
C PRO A 124 -29.54 -2.18 -8.89
N GLY A 125 -29.79 -2.88 -7.79
CA GLY A 125 -28.82 -3.78 -7.16
C GLY A 125 -27.63 -3.09 -6.48
N ALA A 126 -27.71 -1.79 -6.15
CA ALA A 126 -26.62 -1.08 -5.47
C ALA A 126 -26.16 -1.76 -4.17
N SER A 127 -27.10 -2.33 -3.41
CA SER A 127 -26.85 -3.08 -2.17
C SER A 127 -26.10 -4.41 -2.36
N GLU A 128 -26.11 -4.97 -3.56
CA GLU A 128 -25.49 -6.27 -3.90
C GLU A 128 -24.07 -6.12 -4.47
N ARG A 129 -23.65 -4.89 -4.75
CA ARG A 129 -22.35 -4.62 -5.37
C ARG A 129 -21.26 -4.68 -4.32
N LYS A 130 -20.11 -5.22 -4.72
CA LYS A 130 -19.04 -5.54 -3.77
C LYS A 130 -18.15 -4.34 -3.46
N LEU A 131 -18.04 -3.35 -4.36
CA LEU A 131 -17.18 -2.16 -4.21
C LEU A 131 -15.74 -2.46 -3.74
N PHE A 132 -15.13 -3.55 -4.24
CA PHE A 132 -13.84 -4.05 -3.74
C PHE A 132 -12.76 -2.98 -3.60
N ARG A 133 -12.65 -2.08 -4.57
CA ARG A 133 -11.63 -1.03 -4.55
C ARG A 133 -11.88 0.01 -3.45
N ALA A 134 -13.14 0.35 -3.17
CA ALA A 134 -13.50 1.26 -2.10
C ALA A 134 -13.16 0.65 -0.72
N TRP A 135 -13.50 -0.62 -0.50
CA TRP A 135 -13.11 -1.32 0.73
C TRP A 135 -11.60 -1.49 0.86
N SER A 136 -10.89 -1.78 -0.23
CA SER A 136 -9.43 -1.80 -0.25
C SER A 136 -8.86 -0.43 0.11
N GLY A 137 -9.45 0.67 -0.40
CA GLY A 137 -9.06 2.03 -0.04
C GLY A 137 -9.22 2.34 1.45
N LEU A 138 -10.28 1.84 2.10
CA LEU A 138 -10.40 1.93 3.56
C LEU A 138 -9.28 1.18 4.28
N GLY A 139 -8.98 -0.05 3.84
CA GLY A 139 -7.89 -0.83 4.41
C GLY A 139 -6.52 -0.18 4.22
N GLU A 140 -6.29 0.51 3.09
CA GLU A 140 -5.07 1.29 2.82
C GLU A 140 -4.90 2.43 3.82
N LEU A 141 -5.95 3.21 4.07
CA LEU A 141 -5.92 4.29 5.06
C LEU A 141 -5.66 3.78 6.47
N LEU A 142 -6.31 2.68 6.87
CA LEU A 142 -6.07 2.01 8.16
C LEU A 142 -4.64 1.48 8.27
N ALA A 143 -4.10 0.91 7.17
CA ALA A 143 -2.72 0.43 7.13
C ALA A 143 -1.69 1.57 7.22
N LEU A 144 -1.98 2.76 6.72
CA LEU A 144 -1.12 3.94 6.89
C LEU A 144 -1.06 4.40 8.36
N LEU A 145 -2.20 4.41 9.04
CA LEU A 145 -2.28 4.72 10.48
C LEU A 145 -1.50 3.68 11.30
N LEU A 146 -1.72 2.38 11.02
CA LEU A 146 -0.99 1.28 11.64
C LEU A 146 0.53 1.43 11.46
N GLN A 147 0.98 1.73 10.24
CA GLN A 147 2.40 1.93 9.95
C GLN A 147 2.99 3.09 10.72
N THR A 148 2.30 4.22 10.76
CA THR A 148 2.74 5.40 11.50
C THR A 148 2.84 5.10 13.00
N ASP A 149 1.81 4.50 13.58
CA ASP A 149 1.77 4.10 14.99
C ASP A 149 2.96 3.17 15.31
N LYS A 150 3.24 2.21 14.42
CA LYS A 150 4.35 1.25 14.57
C LYS A 150 5.72 1.90 14.45
N ILE A 151 5.88 2.88 13.56
CA ILE A 151 7.14 3.63 13.43
C ILE A 151 7.40 4.43 14.71
N ILE A 152 6.40 5.16 15.22
CA ILE A 152 6.53 5.92 16.46
C ILE A 152 6.82 4.99 17.66
N GLU A 153 6.10 3.87 17.76
CA GLU A 153 6.31 2.86 18.82
C GLU A 153 7.75 2.31 18.81
N SER A 154 8.33 2.13 17.62
CA SER A 154 9.65 1.52 17.44
C SER A 154 10.83 2.52 17.54
N ARG A 155 10.56 3.82 17.70
CA ARG A 155 11.58 4.88 17.74
C ARG A 155 11.60 5.59 19.10
N PRO A 156 12.29 5.03 20.11
CA PRO A 156 12.32 5.61 21.45
C PRO A 156 13.01 6.98 21.51
N ALA A 157 13.97 7.26 20.61
CA ALA A 157 14.66 8.55 20.53
C ALA A 157 13.68 9.73 20.33
N VAL A 158 12.75 9.60 19.37
CA VAL A 158 11.71 10.60 19.10
C VAL A 158 10.88 10.86 20.36
N ARG A 159 10.42 9.79 21.02
CA ARG A 159 9.57 9.88 22.21
C ARG A 159 10.33 10.48 23.41
N ASN A 160 11.61 10.15 23.58
CA ASN A 160 12.44 10.67 24.67
C ASN A 160 12.72 12.18 24.51
N ASP A 161 13.06 12.60 23.30
CA ASP A 161 13.30 14.02 23.00
C ASP A 161 11.99 14.81 23.12
N TRP A 162 10.88 14.23 22.67
CA TRP A 162 9.55 14.82 22.79
C TRP A 162 9.14 15.02 24.25
N ASN A 163 9.31 14.00 25.10
CA ASN A 163 9.03 14.09 26.52
C ASN A 163 9.90 15.15 27.22
N SER A 164 11.15 15.31 26.78
CA SER A 164 12.04 16.35 27.31
C SER A 164 11.61 17.75 26.86
N TYR A 165 11.20 17.90 25.61
CA TYR A 165 10.61 19.12 25.07
C TYR A 165 9.34 19.53 25.83
N CYS A 166 8.38 18.62 26.01
CA CYS A 166 7.14 18.88 26.76
C CYS A 166 7.40 19.32 28.21
N ARG A 167 8.35 18.68 28.91
CA ARG A 167 8.74 19.08 30.28
C ARG A 167 9.34 20.49 30.33
N ALA A 168 10.16 20.84 29.34
CA ALA A 168 10.75 22.17 29.26
C ALA A 168 9.70 23.27 29.03
N ILE A 169 8.75 23.03 28.11
CA ILE A 169 7.63 23.96 27.87
C ILE A 169 6.72 24.07 29.09
N GLY A 170 6.44 22.96 29.79
CA GLY A 170 5.71 22.99 31.06
C GLY A 170 6.40 23.82 32.14
N THR A 171 7.73 23.80 32.20
CA THR A 171 8.50 24.66 33.11
C THR A 171 8.35 26.14 32.73
N ALA A 172 8.43 26.47 31.44
CA ALA A 172 8.21 27.83 30.95
C ALA A 172 6.80 28.35 31.26
N GLN A 173 5.79 27.46 31.29
CA GLN A 173 4.40 27.82 31.59
C GLN A 173 4.24 28.39 33.00
N HIS A 174 5.00 27.90 33.98
CA HIS A 174 4.93 28.37 35.36
C HIS A 174 5.56 29.76 35.55
N ASN A 175 6.51 30.16 34.71
CA ASN A 175 7.15 31.47 34.78
C ASN A 175 7.49 32.07 33.40
N PRO A 176 6.48 32.48 32.60
CA PRO A 176 6.71 32.91 31.21
C PRO A 176 7.59 34.17 31.09
N ALA A 177 7.53 35.05 32.09
CA ALA A 177 8.29 36.30 32.13
C ALA A 177 9.81 36.07 32.14
N GLN A 178 10.28 34.98 32.76
CA GLN A 178 11.70 34.62 32.81
C GLN A 178 12.27 34.29 31.42
N PHE A 179 11.42 33.92 30.47
CA PHE A 179 11.80 33.55 29.10
C PHE A 179 11.44 34.64 28.08
N GLY A 180 10.90 35.79 28.51
CA GLY A 180 10.52 36.88 27.62
C GLY A 180 9.32 36.58 26.72
N VAL A 181 8.45 35.63 27.10
CA VAL A 181 7.28 35.21 26.31
C VAL A 181 5.97 35.58 27.03
N SER A 182 4.95 35.97 26.27
CA SER A 182 3.62 36.23 26.82
C SER A 182 2.89 34.92 27.17
N SER A 183 2.09 34.95 28.23
CA SER A 183 1.30 33.78 28.66
C SER A 183 0.35 33.27 27.57
N ASP A 184 -0.18 34.15 26.72
CA ASP A 184 -1.09 33.77 25.65
C ASP A 184 -0.39 33.07 24.49
N ALA A 185 0.79 33.54 24.08
CA ALA A 185 1.60 32.87 23.05
C ALA A 185 2.02 31.46 23.51
N LEU A 186 2.41 31.34 24.78
CA LEU A 186 2.77 30.06 25.36
C LEU A 186 1.57 29.10 25.48
N ARG A 187 0.37 29.61 25.82
CA ARG A 187 -0.86 28.82 25.83
C ARG A 187 -1.18 28.25 24.44
N SER A 188 -1.01 29.05 23.38
CA SER A 188 -1.20 28.58 22.01
C SER A 188 -0.24 27.44 21.67
N LEU A 189 1.05 27.58 22.02
CA LEU A 189 2.04 26.53 21.79
C LEU A 189 1.69 25.24 22.54
N ILE A 190 1.26 25.34 23.80
CA ILE A 190 0.86 24.18 24.61
C ILE A 190 -0.32 23.44 23.97
N ALA A 191 -1.32 24.16 23.46
CA ALA A 191 -2.45 23.56 22.75
C ALA A 191 -2.00 22.80 21.49
N THR A 192 -1.07 23.39 20.74
CA THR A 192 -0.46 22.76 19.57
C THR A 192 0.34 21.51 19.93
N ILE A 193 1.15 21.56 21.00
CA ILE A 193 1.89 20.39 21.53
C ILE A 193 0.90 19.28 21.91
N ALA A 194 -0.19 19.61 22.60
CA ALA A 194 -1.20 18.63 22.98
C ALA A 194 -1.87 17.97 21.76
N THR A 195 -2.03 18.71 20.66
CA THR A 195 -2.55 18.13 19.39
C THR A 195 -1.57 17.12 18.82
N VAL A 196 -0.28 17.45 18.74
CA VAL A 196 0.75 16.52 18.24
C VAL A 196 0.89 15.30 19.17
N GLU A 197 0.82 15.51 20.49
CA GLU A 197 0.83 14.41 21.48
C GLU A 197 -0.30 13.43 21.19
N GLY A 198 -1.53 13.92 21.08
CA GLY A 198 -2.70 13.07 20.88
C GLY A 198 -2.76 12.40 19.49
N GLN A 199 -2.31 13.09 18.44
CA GLN A 199 -2.44 12.61 17.06
C GLN A 199 -1.23 11.80 16.56
N VAL A 200 -0.03 12.05 17.08
CA VAL A 200 1.21 11.42 16.62
C VAL A 200 1.82 10.57 17.73
N MET A 201 2.18 11.18 18.86
CA MET A 201 3.02 10.52 19.87
C MET A 201 2.29 9.44 20.67
N ALA A 202 0.98 9.57 20.81
CA ALA A 202 0.14 8.56 21.45
C ALA A 202 0.14 7.24 20.69
N GLY A 203 0.41 7.25 19.37
CA GLY A 203 0.44 6.04 18.54
C GLY A 203 -0.88 5.28 18.51
N ASN A 204 -2.00 6.02 18.48
CA ASN A 204 -3.36 5.48 18.53
C ASN A 204 -4.14 5.79 17.25
N GLY A 205 -3.49 6.09 16.13
CA GLY A 205 -4.17 6.45 14.88
C GLY A 205 -5.16 5.38 14.44
N LEU A 206 -4.73 4.11 14.41
CA LEU A 206 -5.62 2.99 14.07
C LEU A 206 -6.73 2.81 15.10
N ARG A 207 -6.40 2.91 16.40
CA ARG A 207 -7.34 2.75 17.51
C ARG A 207 -8.46 3.77 17.47
N ASN A 208 -8.12 5.03 17.25
CA ASN A 208 -9.08 6.11 17.13
C ASN A 208 -10.11 5.84 16.02
N CYS A 209 -9.72 5.16 14.93
CA CYS A 209 -10.68 4.79 13.89
C CYS A 209 -11.71 3.76 14.36
N TYR A 210 -11.31 2.69 15.07
CA TYR A 210 -12.25 1.62 15.44
C TYR A 210 -13.04 1.90 16.74
N GLU A 211 -12.52 2.75 17.64
CA GLU A 211 -13.24 3.16 18.87
C GLU A 211 -14.18 4.35 18.65
N GLN A 212 -13.98 5.13 17.60
CA GLN A 212 -14.87 6.24 17.26
C GLN A 212 -16.26 5.72 16.85
N SER A 213 -17.31 6.40 17.31
CA SER A 213 -18.68 6.21 16.81
C SER A 213 -18.88 6.89 15.46
N TYR A 214 -19.52 6.17 14.53
CA TYR A 214 -19.97 6.66 13.22
C TYR A 214 -21.50 6.74 13.11
N ASN A 215 -22.19 6.72 14.26
CA ASN A 215 -23.64 6.84 14.39
C ASN A 215 -24.38 5.74 13.63
N GLU A 216 -24.91 6.06 12.44
CA GLU A 216 -25.77 5.16 11.69
C GLU A 216 -25.09 3.86 11.23
N ILE A 217 -23.76 3.86 11.16
CA ILE A 217 -22.96 2.69 10.74
C ILE A 217 -22.84 1.68 11.88
N ASP A 218 -22.70 2.15 13.11
CA ASP A 218 -22.34 1.34 14.29
C ASP A 218 -23.32 0.16 14.48
N ASP A 219 -24.61 0.41 14.25
CA ASP A 219 -25.70 -0.57 14.39
C ASP A 219 -26.15 -1.22 13.05
N ASP A 220 -25.54 -0.87 11.93
CA ASP A 220 -25.93 -1.39 10.61
C ASP A 220 -25.37 -2.79 10.36
N LYS A 221 -26.16 -3.78 10.79
CA LYS A 221 -25.85 -5.21 10.61
C LYS A 221 -25.64 -5.61 9.14
N GLN A 222 -26.32 -4.97 8.19
CA GLN A 222 -26.14 -5.29 6.78
C GLN A 222 -24.81 -4.76 6.26
N PHE A 223 -24.43 -3.54 6.68
CA PHE A 223 -23.13 -2.97 6.36
C PHE A 223 -21.99 -3.80 6.95
N ALA A 224 -22.10 -4.19 8.22
CA ALA A 224 -21.14 -5.08 8.87
C ALA A 224 -21.02 -6.43 8.12
N ALA A 225 -22.15 -7.04 7.74
CA ALA A 225 -22.15 -8.30 6.98
C ALA A 225 -21.48 -8.15 5.60
N ARG A 226 -21.68 -7.02 4.91
CA ARG A 226 -21.01 -6.71 3.64
C ARG A 226 -19.50 -6.56 3.81
N MET A 227 -19.06 -5.79 4.81
CA MET A 227 -17.64 -5.64 5.12
C MET A 227 -16.99 -7.00 5.41
N ARG A 228 -17.64 -7.83 6.23
CA ARG A 228 -17.20 -9.21 6.52
C ARG A 228 -17.01 -10.04 5.24
N ALA A 229 -18.01 -10.04 4.36
CA ALA A 229 -17.97 -10.79 3.11
C ALA A 229 -16.82 -10.34 2.20
N VAL A 230 -16.59 -9.02 2.12
CA VAL A 230 -15.48 -8.45 1.35
C VAL A 230 -14.12 -8.82 1.94
N ILE A 231 -13.94 -8.78 3.27
CA ILE A 231 -12.70 -9.20 3.93
C ILE A 231 -12.39 -10.67 3.61
N VAL A 232 -13.39 -11.56 3.71
CA VAL A 232 -13.23 -12.98 3.37
C VAL A 232 -12.78 -13.15 1.92
N GLU A 233 -13.43 -12.45 0.98
CA GLU A 233 -13.08 -12.57 -0.43
C GLU A 233 -11.71 -11.96 -0.75
N MET A 234 -11.35 -10.83 -0.14
CA MET A 234 -10.02 -10.24 -0.26
C MET A 234 -8.93 -11.18 0.24
N TYR A 235 -9.15 -11.83 1.39
CA TYR A 235 -8.23 -12.83 1.94
C TYR A 235 -8.10 -14.03 1.00
N ASN A 236 -9.20 -14.62 0.52
CA ASN A 236 -9.16 -15.78 -0.37
C ASN A 236 -8.46 -15.46 -1.70
N GLN A 237 -8.66 -14.26 -2.25
CA GLN A 237 -7.94 -13.81 -3.45
C GLN A 237 -6.45 -13.65 -3.19
N TRP A 238 -6.07 -13.10 -2.03
CA TRP A 238 -4.67 -12.99 -1.62
C TRP A 238 -4.03 -14.37 -1.41
N GLU A 239 -4.72 -15.28 -0.73
CA GLU A 239 -4.23 -16.65 -0.46
C GLU A 239 -4.01 -17.43 -1.76
N LYS A 240 -4.96 -17.36 -2.69
CA LYS A 240 -4.82 -17.97 -4.02
C LYS A 240 -3.66 -17.38 -4.82
N ALA A 241 -3.47 -16.06 -4.77
CA ALA A 241 -2.33 -15.42 -5.43
C ALA A 241 -0.99 -15.85 -4.80
N ALA A 242 -0.95 -16.01 -3.48
CA ALA A 242 0.19 -16.48 -2.70
C ALA A 242 0.52 -17.99 -2.90
N GLU A 243 -0.31 -18.75 -3.62
CA GLU A 243 0.01 -20.12 -4.03
C GLU A 243 0.80 -20.17 -5.35
N GLY A 244 0.51 -19.27 -6.29
CA GLY A 244 1.17 -19.20 -7.59
C GLY A 244 2.30 -18.16 -7.68
N ASP A 245 2.38 -17.23 -6.73
CA ASP A 245 3.30 -16.10 -6.74
C ASP A 245 3.85 -15.80 -5.33
N ILE A 246 4.73 -14.80 -5.21
CA ILE A 246 5.19 -14.29 -3.92
C ILE A 246 3.98 -13.69 -3.18
N PRO A 247 3.75 -14.09 -1.93
CA PRO A 247 2.71 -13.50 -1.11
C PRO A 247 2.88 -11.97 -0.96
N ASP A 248 1.85 -11.20 -1.31
CA ASP A 248 1.87 -9.74 -1.19
C ASP A 248 1.72 -9.32 0.28
N LYS A 249 2.81 -8.81 0.85
CA LYS A 249 2.93 -8.37 2.25
C LYS A 249 2.03 -7.16 2.56
N HIS A 250 2.03 -6.17 1.67
CA HIS A 250 1.27 -4.93 1.86
C HIS A 250 -0.22 -5.21 1.79
N ARG A 251 -0.65 -6.01 0.80
CA ARG A 251 -2.05 -6.43 0.69
C ARG A 251 -2.53 -7.22 1.90
N LEU A 252 -1.69 -8.08 2.49
CA LEU A 252 -2.03 -8.75 3.74
C LEU A 252 -2.24 -7.76 4.88
N MET A 253 -1.37 -6.75 5.00
CA MET A 253 -1.51 -5.70 6.01
C MET A 253 -2.82 -4.92 5.85
N VAL A 254 -3.18 -4.53 4.62
CA VAL A 254 -4.47 -3.89 4.30
C VAL A 254 -5.66 -4.74 4.74
N ILE A 255 -5.61 -6.05 4.47
CA ILE A 255 -6.67 -7.00 4.88
C ILE A 255 -6.75 -7.10 6.40
N ILE A 256 -5.61 -7.20 7.08
CA ILE A 256 -5.54 -7.29 8.54
C ILE A 256 -6.04 -6.01 9.21
N ALA A 257 -5.65 -4.83 8.70
CA ALA A 257 -6.10 -3.55 9.23
C ALA A 257 -7.63 -3.40 9.11
N LEU A 258 -8.19 -3.74 7.94
CA LEU A 258 -9.64 -3.75 7.72
C LEU A 258 -10.36 -4.78 8.60
N PHE A 259 -9.74 -5.95 8.82
CA PHE A 259 -10.25 -6.98 9.72
C PHE A 259 -10.28 -6.53 11.18
N ILE A 260 -9.22 -5.89 11.67
CA ILE A 260 -9.17 -5.32 13.03
C ILE A 260 -10.28 -4.28 13.20
N PHE A 261 -10.44 -3.36 12.25
CA PHE A 261 -11.53 -2.40 12.27
C PHE A 261 -12.88 -3.11 12.36
N PHE A 262 -13.14 -4.09 11.48
CA PHE A 262 -14.40 -4.84 11.50
C PHE A 262 -14.67 -5.50 12.86
N HIS A 263 -13.69 -6.20 13.43
CA HIS A 263 -13.88 -7.01 14.62
C HIS A 263 -13.98 -6.18 15.91
N LEU A 264 -13.29 -5.04 15.98
CA LEU A 264 -13.33 -4.16 17.15
C LEU A 264 -14.48 -3.15 17.11
N HIS A 265 -14.87 -2.70 15.91
CA HIS A 265 -15.94 -1.73 15.76
C HIS A 265 -17.33 -2.38 15.78
N PHE A 266 -17.51 -3.52 15.12
CA PHE A 266 -18.80 -4.22 15.08
C PHE A 266 -18.84 -5.36 16.10
N PRO A 267 -19.81 -5.38 17.03
CA PRO A 267 -19.98 -6.49 17.96
C PRO A 267 -20.19 -7.82 17.22
N THR A 268 -19.27 -8.78 17.39
CA THR A 268 -19.36 -10.09 16.74
C THR A 268 -18.81 -11.22 17.61
N GLU A 269 -19.54 -12.34 17.68
CA GLU A 269 -19.08 -13.58 18.31
C GLU A 269 -18.43 -14.55 17.30
N ASP A 270 -18.30 -14.13 16.03
CA ASP A 270 -17.85 -15.00 14.96
C ASP A 270 -16.33 -15.26 15.00
N THR A 271 -15.97 -16.44 15.51
CA THR A 271 -14.58 -16.92 15.51
C THR A 271 -14.09 -17.48 14.18
N SER A 272 -14.96 -17.66 13.18
CA SER A 272 -14.57 -18.25 11.89
C SER A 272 -13.66 -17.33 11.08
N LEU A 273 -13.96 -16.02 11.07
CA LEU A 273 -13.13 -15.03 10.38
C LEU A 273 -11.77 -14.87 11.09
N LEU A 274 -11.76 -14.85 12.43
CA LEU A 274 -10.53 -14.87 13.23
C LEU A 274 -9.61 -16.03 12.83
N LYS A 275 -10.16 -17.25 12.77
CA LYS A 275 -9.43 -18.45 12.36
C LYS A 275 -8.97 -18.41 10.90
N LEU A 276 -9.74 -17.78 10.02
CA LEU A 276 -9.37 -17.62 8.61
C LEU A 276 -8.15 -16.71 8.48
N ILE A 277 -8.23 -15.49 9.02
CA ILE A 277 -7.13 -14.51 8.94
C ILE A 277 -5.88 -15.02 9.64
N TRP A 278 -6.02 -15.71 10.78
CA TRP A 278 -4.89 -16.31 11.50
C TRP A 278 -4.04 -17.22 10.62
N LYS A 279 -4.61 -17.92 9.63
CA LYS A 279 -3.86 -18.83 8.74
C LYS A 279 -2.84 -18.11 7.85
N SER A 280 -2.85 -16.77 7.79
CA SER A 280 -1.86 -16.00 7.04
C SER A 280 -0.42 -16.33 7.41
N HIS A 281 -0.15 -16.73 8.68
CA HIS A 281 1.19 -17.12 9.13
C HIS A 281 1.79 -18.26 8.30
N LYS A 282 0.97 -19.10 7.65
CA LYS A 282 1.47 -20.19 6.80
C LYS A 282 2.13 -19.70 5.51
N LYS A 283 1.83 -18.46 5.09
CA LYS A 283 2.36 -17.85 3.87
C LYS A 283 3.32 -16.72 4.19
N ILE A 284 2.96 -15.85 5.15
CA ILE A 284 3.77 -14.74 5.61
C ILE A 284 3.79 -14.78 7.14
N VAL A 285 4.94 -15.20 7.67
CA VAL A 285 5.17 -15.28 9.12
C VAL A 285 5.56 -13.91 9.69
N ALA A 286 6.48 -13.21 9.01
CA ALA A 286 6.96 -11.87 9.38
C ALA A 286 7.51 -11.13 8.16
N PHE A 287 7.56 -9.80 8.21
CA PHE A 287 8.25 -8.97 7.22
C PHE A 287 8.59 -7.58 7.77
N HIS A 288 9.54 -6.90 7.11
CA HIS A 288 9.83 -5.50 7.43
C HIS A 288 8.72 -4.57 6.91
N LEU A 289 8.15 -3.81 7.84
CA LEU A 289 7.09 -2.84 7.60
C LEU A 289 7.64 -1.58 6.94
N ALA A 290 8.60 -0.95 7.62
CA ALA A 290 9.30 0.25 7.19
C ALA A 290 10.71 0.23 7.79
N GLY A 291 11.73 0.47 6.97
CA GLY A 291 13.13 0.41 7.41
C GLY A 291 13.51 -0.94 8.03
N ASP A 292 13.97 -0.90 9.27
CA ASP A 292 14.38 -2.02 10.12
C ASP A 292 13.25 -2.61 10.97
N ILE A 293 12.04 -2.03 10.92
CA ILE A 293 10.93 -2.42 11.81
C ILE A 293 10.33 -3.75 11.36
N LEU A 294 10.57 -4.82 12.13
CA LEU A 294 9.95 -6.12 11.91
C LEU A 294 8.51 -6.15 12.40
N TRP A 295 7.60 -6.49 11.49
CA TRP A 295 6.19 -6.69 11.79
C TRP A 295 5.81 -8.16 11.62
N ILE A 296 5.23 -8.71 12.68
CA ILE A 296 4.70 -10.08 12.72
C ILE A 296 3.17 -9.94 12.76
N PRO A 297 2.46 -10.27 11.66
CA PRO A 297 1.02 -10.01 11.57
C PRO A 297 0.21 -10.68 12.68
N CYS A 298 0.52 -11.93 13.03
CA CYS A 298 -0.19 -12.67 14.07
C CYS A 298 0.16 -12.18 15.50
N GLU A 299 1.37 -11.67 15.74
CA GLU A 299 1.72 -11.01 17.00
C GLU A 299 0.88 -9.74 17.19
N PHE A 300 0.75 -8.96 16.11
CA PHE A 300 -0.11 -7.77 16.09
C PHE A 300 -1.58 -8.14 16.35
N LEU A 301 -2.11 -9.19 15.71
CA LEU A 301 -3.46 -9.69 15.98
C LEU A 301 -3.66 -10.10 17.44
N MET A 302 -2.68 -10.79 18.05
CA MET A 302 -2.76 -11.18 19.47
C MET A 302 -2.80 -9.96 20.41
N ARG A 303 -2.10 -8.89 20.05
CA ARG A 303 -2.07 -7.65 20.82
C ARG A 303 -3.38 -6.88 20.73
N GLU A 304 -3.90 -6.68 19.52
CA GLU A 304 -5.15 -5.92 19.30
C GLU A 304 -6.40 -6.75 19.66
N LEU A 305 -6.34 -8.08 19.50
CA LEU A 305 -7.43 -9.01 19.76
C LEU A 305 -7.00 -10.15 20.68
N PRO A 306 -6.86 -9.93 22.00
CA PRO A 306 -6.42 -10.98 22.93
C PRO A 306 -7.30 -12.24 22.90
N SER A 307 -8.57 -12.13 22.53
CA SER A 307 -9.51 -13.24 22.37
C SER A 307 -9.09 -14.24 21.28
N ILE A 308 -8.27 -13.84 20.30
CA ILE A 308 -7.82 -14.69 19.20
C ILE A 308 -7.04 -15.91 19.70
N VAL A 309 -6.30 -15.76 20.79
CA VAL A 309 -5.49 -16.83 21.41
C VAL A 309 -6.34 -18.02 21.81
N ASN A 310 -7.60 -17.77 22.20
CA ASN A 310 -8.55 -18.82 22.58
C ASN A 310 -9.26 -19.45 21.37
N ALA A 311 -9.26 -18.76 20.22
CA ALA A 311 -9.94 -19.20 19.02
C ALA A 311 -9.07 -20.11 18.13
N VAL A 312 -7.74 -20.08 18.30
CA VAL A 312 -6.77 -20.74 17.40
C VAL A 312 -5.98 -21.83 18.12
N ASP A 313 -5.18 -22.61 17.39
CA ASP A 313 -4.43 -23.71 18.00
C ASP A 313 -3.25 -23.20 18.85
N LYS A 314 -3.07 -23.77 20.05
CA LYS A 314 -2.05 -23.32 21.01
C LYS A 314 -0.61 -23.47 20.49
N LYS A 315 -0.38 -24.39 19.55
CA LYS A 315 0.96 -24.61 18.97
C LYS A 315 1.38 -23.44 18.09
N SER A 316 0.48 -22.98 17.21
CA SER A 316 0.74 -21.80 16.38
C SER A 316 0.88 -20.54 17.23
N VAL A 317 0.10 -20.36 18.30
CA VAL A 317 0.29 -19.24 19.25
C VAL A 317 1.70 -19.25 19.85
N HIS A 318 2.13 -20.39 20.39
CA HIS A 318 3.45 -20.50 21.01
C HIS A 318 4.58 -20.25 20.00
N PHE A 319 4.42 -20.75 18.77
CA PHE A 319 5.35 -20.48 17.67
C PHE A 319 5.46 -18.97 17.40
N ILE A 320 4.32 -18.26 17.27
CA ILE A 320 4.31 -16.81 17.02
C ILE A 320 4.91 -16.02 18.20
N GLN A 321 4.68 -16.43 19.44
CA GLN A 321 5.23 -15.75 20.62
C GLN A 321 6.76 -15.81 20.67
N ASN A 322 7.35 -16.96 20.35
CA ASN A 322 8.80 -17.13 20.38
C ASN A 322 9.48 -16.58 19.12
N LEU A 323 8.71 -16.36 18.05
CA LEU A 323 9.22 -16.00 16.73
C LEU A 323 10.12 -14.75 16.78
N ARG A 324 9.73 -13.68 17.47
CA ARG A 324 10.52 -12.43 17.49
C ARG A 324 11.94 -12.65 18.05
N GLU A 325 12.07 -13.51 19.06
CA GLU A 325 13.35 -13.83 19.70
C GLU A 325 14.21 -14.77 18.85
N THR A 326 13.58 -15.71 18.12
CA THR A 326 14.30 -16.71 17.32
C THR A 326 14.48 -16.33 15.85
N PHE A 327 13.71 -15.37 15.32
CA PHE A 327 13.68 -15.01 13.90
C PHE A 327 15.07 -14.66 13.40
N TYR A 328 15.76 -13.77 14.09
CA TYR A 328 17.08 -13.32 13.67
C TYR A 328 18.22 -14.29 13.99
N VAL A 329 18.07 -15.12 15.02
CA VAL A 329 19.12 -16.07 15.43
C VAL A 329 19.10 -17.32 14.55
N GLU A 330 17.92 -17.84 14.25
CA GLU A 330 17.76 -19.13 13.56
C GLU A 330 17.55 -18.97 12.05
N HIS A 331 16.89 -17.89 11.60
CA HIS A 331 16.47 -17.78 10.20
C HIS A 331 17.40 -16.94 9.33
N CYS A 332 18.31 -16.15 9.91
CA CYS A 332 19.20 -15.30 9.10
C CYS A 332 20.13 -16.09 8.17
N ASP A 333 20.70 -17.18 8.67
CA ASP A 333 21.57 -18.02 7.83
C ASP A 333 20.76 -18.73 6.74
N ALA A 334 19.57 -19.24 7.08
CA ALA A 334 18.67 -19.85 6.11
C ALA A 334 18.21 -18.86 5.01
N MET A 335 17.85 -17.63 5.39
CA MET A 335 17.48 -16.58 4.45
C MET A 335 18.63 -16.17 3.54
N LEU A 336 19.86 -16.13 4.06
CA LEU A 336 21.03 -15.85 3.25
C LEU A 336 21.31 -16.98 2.25
N GLU A 337 21.19 -18.25 2.67
CA GLU A 337 21.32 -19.38 1.75
C GLU A 337 20.23 -19.34 0.68
N GLU A 338 18.97 -19.04 1.04
CA GLU A 338 17.87 -18.89 0.09
C GLU A 338 18.15 -17.77 -0.93
N ALA A 339 18.66 -16.62 -0.48
CA ALA A 339 19.04 -15.52 -1.36
C ALA A 339 20.16 -15.94 -2.34
N VAL A 340 21.11 -16.75 -1.88
CA VAL A 340 22.18 -17.31 -2.72
C VAL A 340 21.63 -18.30 -3.75
N LEU A 341 20.61 -19.10 -3.41
CA LEU A 341 19.98 -20.04 -4.36
C LEU A 341 19.34 -19.32 -5.55
N HIS A 342 18.91 -18.06 -5.38
CA HIS A 342 18.34 -17.25 -6.47
C HIS A 342 19.38 -16.72 -7.48
N ILE A 343 20.69 -16.81 -7.18
CA ILE A 343 21.76 -16.34 -8.09
C ILE A 343 21.71 -17.08 -9.44
N SER A 344 21.56 -18.41 -9.43
CA SER A 344 21.50 -19.19 -10.68
C SER A 344 20.30 -18.80 -11.55
N ALA A 345 19.14 -18.57 -10.93
CA ALA A 345 17.95 -18.07 -11.62
C ALA A 345 18.14 -16.66 -12.18
N ALA A 346 18.89 -15.80 -11.46
CA ALA A 346 19.24 -14.45 -11.92
C ALA A 346 20.16 -14.50 -13.15
N GLU A 347 21.19 -15.35 -13.14
CA GLU A 347 22.11 -15.54 -14.27
C GLU A 347 21.40 -16.09 -15.51
N GLU A 348 20.55 -17.11 -15.33
CA GLU A 348 19.74 -17.68 -16.41
C GLU A 348 18.79 -16.62 -17.01
N TRP A 349 18.14 -15.84 -16.16
CA TRP A 349 17.28 -14.75 -16.60
C TRP A 349 18.05 -13.69 -17.38
N GLN A 350 19.23 -13.26 -16.89
CA GLN A 350 20.07 -12.28 -17.57
C GLN A 350 20.48 -12.78 -18.97
N PHE A 351 20.86 -14.05 -19.08
CA PHE A 351 21.21 -14.66 -20.36
C PHE A 351 20.04 -14.63 -21.35
N LYS A 352 18.84 -15.04 -20.91
CA LYS A 352 17.62 -15.00 -21.73
C LYS A 352 17.29 -13.57 -22.17
N MET A 353 17.36 -12.62 -21.26
CA MET A 353 17.06 -11.22 -21.53
C MET A 353 18.02 -10.60 -22.56
N ARG A 354 19.32 -10.85 -22.41
CA ARG A 354 20.35 -10.39 -23.38
C ARG A 354 20.20 -11.06 -24.73
N THR A 355 19.79 -12.32 -24.77
CA THR A 355 19.51 -13.04 -26.02
C THR A 355 18.33 -12.42 -26.75
N GLU A 356 17.25 -12.15 -26.02
CA GLU A 356 16.05 -11.52 -26.58
C GLU A 356 16.33 -10.09 -27.07
N MET A 357 17.17 -9.33 -26.36
CA MET A 357 17.64 -8.01 -26.79
C MET A 357 18.39 -8.04 -28.13
N ARG A 358 19.16 -9.10 -28.41
CA ARG A 358 19.96 -9.24 -29.64
C ARG A 358 19.14 -9.64 -30.87
N ARG A 359 17.85 -10.01 -30.70
CA ARG A 359 16.99 -10.35 -31.83
C ARG A 359 16.71 -9.11 -32.68
N SER A 360 16.95 -9.24 -33.98
CA SER A 360 16.75 -8.20 -34.99
C SER A 360 15.34 -8.15 -35.58
N GLU A 361 14.49 -9.13 -35.26
CA GLU A 361 13.13 -9.23 -35.77
C GLU A 361 12.22 -8.20 -35.09
N THR A 362 11.30 -7.60 -35.87
CA THR A 362 10.25 -6.75 -35.32
C THR A 362 9.30 -7.59 -34.47
N ARG A 363 9.08 -7.18 -33.22
CA ARG A 363 8.22 -7.89 -32.27
C ARG A 363 6.76 -7.56 -32.50
N ASP A 364 5.91 -8.58 -32.49
CA ASP A 364 4.46 -8.41 -32.45
C ASP A 364 3.97 -8.26 -31.00
N ALA A 365 2.65 -8.05 -30.83
CA ALA A 365 2.05 -7.86 -29.52
C ALA A 365 2.20 -9.10 -28.60
N ALA A 366 2.11 -10.31 -29.18
CA ALA A 366 2.26 -11.56 -28.42
C ALA A 366 3.69 -11.75 -27.92
N SER A 367 4.69 -11.52 -28.77
CA SER A 367 6.11 -11.57 -28.40
C SER A 367 6.46 -10.50 -27.37
N SER A 368 5.85 -9.30 -27.48
CA SER A 368 6.02 -8.22 -26.50
C SER A 368 5.48 -8.57 -25.11
N LEU A 369 4.39 -9.34 -25.04
CA LEU A 369 3.87 -9.86 -23.76
C LEU A 369 4.85 -10.83 -23.09
N VAL A 370 5.49 -11.72 -23.87
CA VAL A 370 6.52 -12.65 -23.35
C VAL A 370 7.71 -11.88 -22.77
N VAL A 371 8.12 -10.80 -23.43
CA VAL A 371 9.19 -9.92 -22.92
C VAL A 371 8.75 -9.19 -21.64
N ALA A 372 7.51 -8.71 -21.58
CA ALA A 372 6.97 -8.07 -20.38
C ALA A 372 6.90 -9.05 -19.20
N GLU A 373 6.52 -10.31 -19.44
CA GLU A 373 6.55 -11.36 -18.42
C GLU A 373 7.99 -11.66 -17.96
N MET A 374 8.95 -11.74 -18.89
CA MET A 374 10.36 -11.90 -18.56
C MET A 374 10.87 -10.73 -17.73
N MET A 375 10.45 -9.50 -18.03
CA MET A 375 10.76 -8.30 -17.25
C MET A 375 10.24 -8.45 -15.80
N LEU A 376 8.97 -8.82 -15.63
CA LEU A 376 8.37 -9.05 -14.31
C LEU A 376 9.10 -10.14 -13.53
N LYS A 377 9.51 -11.24 -14.19
CA LYS A 377 10.31 -12.30 -13.57
C LYS A 377 11.65 -11.78 -13.06
N GLY A 378 12.35 -10.95 -13.82
CA GLY A 378 13.61 -10.33 -13.39
C GLY A 378 13.44 -9.42 -12.18
N ALA A 379 12.42 -8.57 -12.21
CA ALA A 379 12.06 -7.71 -11.09
C ALA A 379 11.71 -8.52 -9.84
N ARG A 380 11.00 -9.65 -10.02
CA ARG A 380 10.61 -10.58 -8.95
C ARG A 380 11.83 -11.23 -8.30
N ILE A 381 12.79 -11.74 -9.08
CA ILE A 381 14.03 -12.34 -8.58
C ILE A 381 14.81 -11.30 -7.75
N ALA A 382 15.01 -10.11 -8.31
CA ALA A 382 15.69 -9.02 -7.60
C ALA A 382 14.96 -8.60 -6.32
N GLY A 383 13.62 -8.57 -6.35
CA GLY A 383 12.78 -8.28 -5.19
C GLY A 383 12.98 -9.29 -4.06
N VAL A 384 12.92 -10.59 -4.35
CA VAL A 384 13.15 -11.66 -3.35
C VAL A 384 14.55 -11.57 -2.76
N MET A 385 15.57 -11.48 -3.60
CA MET A 385 16.96 -11.37 -3.14
C MET A 385 17.16 -10.12 -2.28
N GLY A 386 16.59 -8.99 -2.69
CA GLY A 386 16.67 -7.74 -1.94
C GLY A 386 15.95 -7.80 -0.59
N ASP A 387 14.79 -8.45 -0.52
CA ASP A 387 14.03 -8.63 0.71
C ASP A 387 14.74 -9.55 1.70
N LEU A 388 15.23 -10.72 1.23
CA LEU A 388 15.99 -11.66 2.06
C LEU A 388 17.26 -11.01 2.58
N LEU A 389 18.01 -10.31 1.71
CA LEU A 389 19.21 -9.60 2.11
C LEU A 389 18.92 -8.51 3.13
N ARG A 390 17.84 -7.74 2.95
CA ARG A 390 17.42 -6.71 3.90
C ARG A 390 17.10 -7.31 5.27
N ASN A 391 16.37 -8.44 5.30
CA ASN A 391 16.08 -9.16 6.55
C ASN A 391 17.39 -9.59 7.25
N VAL A 392 18.36 -10.13 6.50
CA VAL A 392 19.66 -10.54 7.03
C VAL A 392 20.43 -9.34 7.59
N LEU A 393 20.46 -8.21 6.87
CA LEU A 393 21.20 -7.02 7.30
C LEU A 393 20.55 -6.34 8.52
N ASN A 394 19.22 -6.32 8.58
CA ASN A 394 18.47 -5.74 9.68
C ASN A 394 18.40 -6.65 10.93
N SER A 395 18.93 -7.86 10.84
CA SER A 395 18.89 -8.82 11.96
C SER A 395 19.85 -8.52 13.10
N HIS A 396 20.78 -7.59 12.88
CA HIS A 396 21.80 -7.26 13.84
C HIS A 396 21.41 -5.99 14.59
N VAL A 397 21.24 -6.11 15.90
CA VAL A 397 21.15 -4.94 16.79
C VAL A 397 22.59 -4.43 17.02
N GLY A 398 22.95 -3.34 16.34
CA GLY A 398 24.29 -2.73 16.44
C GLY A 398 25.25 -3.10 15.29
N PRO A 399 26.58 -2.94 15.48
CA PRO A 399 27.55 -3.16 14.40
C PRO A 399 27.46 -4.57 13.85
N LEU A 400 27.30 -4.67 12.52
CA LEU A 400 27.17 -5.92 11.79
C LEU A 400 28.41 -6.81 12.00
N ARG A 401 28.31 -7.81 12.88
CA ARG A 401 29.39 -8.79 13.11
C ARG A 401 29.16 -10.02 12.24
N MET A 402 29.78 -10.03 11.07
CA MET A 402 29.73 -11.15 10.13
C MET A 402 31.11 -11.79 9.93
N SER A 403 31.11 -13.11 9.72
CA SER A 403 32.33 -13.80 9.27
C SER A 403 32.65 -13.39 7.83
N LYS A 404 33.94 -13.48 7.45
CA LYS A 404 34.38 -13.21 6.07
C LYS A 404 33.61 -14.06 5.04
N ALA A 405 33.29 -15.30 5.36
CA ALA A 405 32.51 -16.18 4.50
C ALA A 405 31.06 -15.69 4.30
N LYS A 406 30.38 -15.24 5.36
CA LYS A 406 29.04 -14.65 5.26
C LYS A 406 29.06 -13.34 4.47
N ALA A 407 30.10 -12.52 4.66
CA ALA A 407 30.29 -11.28 3.91
C ALA A 407 30.39 -11.53 2.39
N TYR A 408 31.15 -12.53 1.96
CA TYR A 408 31.24 -12.88 0.54
C TYR A 408 29.90 -13.32 -0.06
N LYS A 409 29.09 -14.10 0.68
CA LYS A 409 27.75 -14.48 0.24
C LYS A 409 26.85 -13.25 0.06
N VAL A 410 26.88 -12.34 1.04
CA VAL A 410 26.16 -11.06 0.97
C VAL A 410 26.58 -10.26 -0.27
N PHE A 411 27.88 -10.10 -0.50
CA PHE A 411 28.37 -9.38 -1.69
C PHE A 411 27.97 -10.07 -2.99
N GLY A 412 28.01 -11.40 -3.08
CA GLY A 412 27.55 -12.13 -4.27
C GLY A 412 26.06 -11.91 -4.58
N VAL A 413 25.22 -11.81 -3.55
CA VAL A 413 23.80 -11.46 -3.71
C VAL A 413 23.65 -10.01 -4.18
N VAL A 414 24.37 -9.06 -3.57
CA VAL A 414 24.36 -7.63 -3.96
C VAL A 414 24.80 -7.44 -5.41
N GLU A 415 25.90 -8.09 -5.81
CA GLU A 415 26.45 -8.04 -7.17
C GLU A 415 25.41 -8.54 -8.19
N ASN A 416 24.71 -9.63 -7.88
CA ASN A 416 23.66 -10.15 -8.77
C ASN A 416 22.43 -9.23 -8.86
N ILE A 417 21.99 -8.62 -7.75
CA ILE A 417 20.93 -7.61 -7.78
C ILE A 417 21.36 -6.43 -8.68
N LYS A 418 22.61 -5.98 -8.55
CA LYS A 418 23.18 -4.91 -9.39
C LYS A 418 23.32 -5.34 -10.85
N ALA A 419 23.68 -6.59 -11.13
CA ALA A 419 23.76 -7.13 -12.48
C ALA A 419 22.38 -7.21 -13.17
N ILE A 420 21.32 -7.54 -12.41
CA ILE A 420 19.94 -7.45 -12.89
C ILE A 420 19.59 -6.00 -13.24
N SER A 421 19.86 -5.05 -12.33
CA SER A 421 19.63 -3.61 -12.54
C SER A 421 20.37 -3.06 -13.77
N GLN A 422 21.63 -3.48 -13.95
CA GLN A 422 22.44 -3.13 -15.12
C GLN A 422 21.84 -3.72 -16.41
N THR A 423 21.39 -4.97 -16.38
CA THR A 423 20.73 -5.62 -17.54
C THR A 423 19.43 -4.91 -17.91
N PHE A 424 18.63 -4.45 -16.93
CA PHE A 424 17.47 -3.59 -17.20
C PHE A 424 17.86 -2.27 -17.86
N SER A 425 18.95 -1.64 -17.40
CA SER A 425 19.45 -0.39 -17.96
C SER A 425 19.91 -0.57 -19.41
N GLU A 426 20.61 -1.66 -19.71
CA GLU A 426 21.05 -2.03 -21.07
C GLU A 426 19.84 -2.31 -22.00
N CYS A 427 18.81 -2.98 -21.48
CA CYS A 427 17.61 -3.34 -22.25
C CYS A 427 16.52 -2.26 -22.26
N ARG A 428 16.75 -1.07 -21.68
CA ARG A 428 15.71 -0.08 -21.38
C ARG A 428 14.84 0.30 -22.58
N ARG A 429 15.44 0.51 -23.75
CA ARG A 429 14.72 0.92 -24.97
C ARG A 429 13.75 -0.17 -25.44
N MET A 430 14.26 -1.38 -25.60
CA MET A 430 13.46 -2.55 -25.99
C MET A 430 12.35 -2.83 -24.98
N LEU A 431 12.64 -2.71 -23.69
CA LEU A 431 11.64 -2.88 -22.62
C LEU A 431 10.53 -1.84 -22.69
N LEU A 432 10.86 -0.58 -22.99
CA LEU A 432 9.87 0.48 -23.12
C LEU A 432 8.89 0.17 -24.27
N GLU A 433 9.41 -0.20 -25.44
CA GLU A 433 8.61 -0.58 -26.60
C GLU A 433 7.72 -1.81 -26.30
N CYS A 434 8.30 -2.87 -25.73
CA CYS A 434 7.57 -4.09 -25.37
C CYS A 434 6.49 -3.81 -24.31
N CYS A 435 6.77 -3.00 -23.29
CA CYS A 435 5.77 -2.60 -22.29
C CYS A 435 4.65 -1.81 -22.94
N GLN A 436 4.94 -0.86 -23.85
CA GLN A 436 3.90 -0.12 -24.57
C GLN A 436 3.00 -1.06 -25.37
N MET A 437 3.57 -2.00 -26.11
CA MET A 437 2.80 -2.97 -26.89
C MET A 437 1.99 -3.94 -26.02
N ALA A 438 2.57 -4.45 -24.94
CA ALA A 438 1.89 -5.28 -23.96
C ALA A 438 0.68 -4.54 -23.35
N CYS A 439 0.88 -3.26 -23.00
CA CYS A 439 -0.19 -2.44 -22.45
C CYS A 439 -1.30 -2.15 -23.45
N GLN A 440 -0.96 -1.90 -24.71
CA GLN A 440 -1.95 -1.76 -25.78
C GLN A 440 -2.75 -3.06 -25.94
N GLN A 441 -2.08 -4.21 -25.90
CA GLN A 441 -2.74 -5.53 -26.00
C GLN A 441 -3.68 -5.79 -24.81
N TRP A 442 -3.25 -5.51 -23.58
CA TRP A 442 -4.11 -5.61 -22.40
C TRP A 442 -5.29 -4.64 -22.44
N ARG A 443 -5.08 -3.43 -22.97
CA ARG A 443 -6.15 -2.45 -23.19
C ARG A 443 -7.18 -2.98 -24.19
N CYS A 444 -6.74 -3.52 -25.32
CA CYS A 444 -7.63 -4.14 -26.31
C CYS A 444 -8.43 -5.30 -25.71
N HIS A 445 -7.78 -6.19 -24.96
CA HIS A 445 -8.46 -7.30 -24.31
C HIS A 445 -9.48 -6.83 -23.25
N SER A 446 -9.10 -5.84 -22.43
CA SER A 446 -9.97 -5.23 -21.42
C SER A 446 -11.18 -4.57 -22.07
N LEU A 447 -10.96 -3.78 -23.12
CA LEU A 447 -12.04 -3.14 -23.88
C LEU A 447 -13.01 -4.18 -24.45
N HIS A 448 -12.50 -5.28 -25.02
CA HIS A 448 -13.35 -6.35 -25.54
C HIS A 448 -14.20 -7.02 -24.45
N LEU A 449 -13.60 -7.33 -23.29
CA LEU A 449 -14.31 -7.92 -22.16
C LEU A 449 -15.37 -6.98 -21.59
N ILE A 450 -15.03 -5.70 -21.40
CA ILE A 450 -15.94 -4.70 -20.86
C ILE A 450 -17.08 -4.43 -21.84
N ASP A 451 -16.80 -4.38 -23.14
CA ASP A 451 -17.84 -4.19 -24.15
C ASP A 451 -18.80 -5.39 -24.20
N LYS A 452 -18.28 -6.62 -24.10
CA LYS A 452 -19.12 -7.82 -23.98
C LYS A 452 -20.00 -7.77 -22.71
N ALA A 453 -19.43 -7.34 -21.58
CA ALA A 453 -20.17 -7.17 -20.33
C ALA A 453 -21.23 -6.05 -20.42
N ARG A 454 -20.93 -4.97 -21.17
CA ARG A 454 -21.85 -3.86 -21.48
C ARG A 454 -23.02 -4.33 -22.32
N LEU A 455 -22.79 -5.10 -23.38
CA LEU A 455 -23.84 -5.66 -24.22
C LEU A 455 -24.74 -6.60 -23.42
N SER A 456 -24.15 -7.51 -22.63
CA SER A 456 -24.91 -8.38 -21.72
C SER A 456 -25.72 -7.59 -20.68
N ALA A 457 -25.19 -6.48 -20.16
CA ALA A 457 -25.92 -5.61 -19.24
C ALA A 457 -27.15 -4.98 -19.92
N ARG A 458 -27.00 -4.50 -21.16
CA ARG A 458 -28.10 -3.96 -21.97
C ARG A 458 -29.18 -5.02 -22.24
N GLU A 459 -28.78 -6.23 -22.61
CA GLU A 459 -29.69 -7.37 -22.83
C GLU A 459 -30.48 -7.74 -21.57
N SER A 460 -29.86 -7.63 -20.39
CA SER A 460 -30.53 -7.84 -19.10
C SER A 460 -31.40 -6.67 -18.62
N GLY A 461 -31.44 -5.55 -19.37
CA GLY A 461 -32.18 -4.33 -18.98
C GLY A 461 -31.52 -3.50 -17.88
N ASP A 462 -30.27 -3.80 -17.49
CA ASP A 462 -29.53 -3.05 -16.46
C ASP A 462 -28.82 -1.83 -17.07
N ALA A 463 -29.61 -0.78 -17.33
CA ALA A 463 -29.14 0.45 -17.95
C ALA A 463 -28.00 1.12 -17.15
N CYS A 464 -28.07 1.06 -15.82
CA CYS A 464 -27.07 1.66 -14.94
C CYS A 464 -25.72 0.93 -15.04
N ARG A 465 -25.72 -0.41 -15.07
CA ARG A 465 -24.50 -1.21 -15.26
C ARG A 465 -23.92 -1.03 -16.66
N ALA A 466 -24.77 -0.98 -17.69
CA ALA A 466 -24.32 -0.70 -19.05
C ALA A 466 -23.67 0.68 -19.17
N ALA A 467 -24.20 1.68 -18.47
CA ALA A 467 -23.66 3.03 -18.44
C ALA A 467 -22.30 3.10 -17.72
N ALA A 468 -22.15 2.43 -16.58
CA ALA A 468 -20.86 2.32 -15.89
C ALA A 468 -19.77 1.62 -16.72
N PHE A 469 -20.13 0.57 -17.49
CA PHE A 469 -19.19 -0.03 -18.45
C PHE A 469 -18.88 0.89 -19.63
N HIS A 470 -19.82 1.74 -20.04
CA HIS A 470 -19.55 2.76 -21.06
C HIS A 470 -18.53 3.79 -20.55
N ILE A 471 -18.68 4.27 -19.31
CA ILE A 471 -17.69 5.12 -18.63
C ILE A 471 -16.31 4.43 -18.62
N ALA A 472 -16.24 3.16 -18.20
CA ALA A 472 -14.98 2.41 -18.19
C ALA A 472 -14.33 2.34 -19.59
N ILE A 473 -15.13 2.12 -20.64
CA ILE A 473 -14.65 2.13 -22.03
C ILE A 473 -14.14 3.51 -22.42
N GLN A 474 -14.86 4.59 -22.08
CA GLN A 474 -14.44 5.96 -22.37
C GLN A 474 -13.14 6.32 -21.63
N CYS A 475 -12.98 5.97 -20.36
CA CYS A 475 -11.72 6.12 -19.62
C CYS A 475 -10.59 5.34 -20.29
N LEU A 476 -10.86 4.08 -20.66
CA LEU A 476 -9.90 3.26 -21.37
C LEU A 476 -9.57 3.81 -22.75
N LEU A 477 -10.46 4.49 -23.47
CA LEU A 477 -10.21 5.07 -24.80
C LEU A 477 -9.57 6.47 -24.73
N GLY A 478 -9.94 7.27 -23.72
CA GLY A 478 -9.53 8.66 -23.55
C GLY A 478 -8.14 8.87 -22.94
N SER A 479 -7.53 7.83 -22.38
CA SER A 479 -6.15 7.79 -21.85
C SER A 479 -5.08 7.80 -22.96
N GLY A 480 -5.28 8.60 -24.01
CA GLY A 480 -4.50 8.59 -25.26
C GLY A 480 -3.12 9.23 -25.19
N GLU A 481 -2.73 9.90 -24.10
CA GLU A 481 -1.44 10.57 -23.99
C GLU A 481 -0.74 10.14 -22.69
N PHE A 482 0.24 9.23 -22.80
CA PHE A 482 1.19 8.95 -21.72
C PHE A 482 2.53 9.57 -22.05
N PHE A 483 2.86 10.66 -21.36
CA PHE A 483 4.24 11.11 -21.22
C PHE A 483 4.97 10.16 -20.27
N PHE A 484 5.95 9.44 -20.80
CA PHE A 484 6.90 8.66 -20.02
C PHE A 484 8.00 9.59 -19.51
N GLU A 485 7.91 10.05 -18.26
CA GLU A 485 9.02 10.78 -17.65
C GLU A 485 10.01 9.81 -17.01
N ALA A 486 11.30 10.04 -17.27
CA ALA A 486 12.39 9.17 -16.91
C ALA A 486 12.75 9.30 -15.41
N THR A 487 12.08 8.55 -14.54
CA THR A 487 12.60 8.24 -13.21
C THR A 487 13.25 6.86 -13.19
N GLU A 488 14.26 6.69 -12.32
CA GLU A 488 15.03 5.45 -12.15
C GLU A 488 14.22 4.27 -11.56
N VAL A 489 12.89 4.41 -11.48
CA VAL A 489 11.95 3.38 -11.05
C VAL A 489 10.97 3.12 -12.20
N PHE A 490 10.91 1.85 -12.61
CA PHE A 490 10.40 1.34 -13.88
C PHE A 490 9.18 2.04 -14.54
N PRO A 491 9.24 2.32 -15.86
CA PRO A 491 8.17 2.97 -16.64
C PRO A 491 6.85 2.16 -16.75
N CYS A 492 6.82 0.88 -16.37
CA CYS A 492 5.60 0.05 -16.48
C CYS A 492 4.61 0.26 -15.31
N PHE A 493 4.98 1.02 -14.25
CA PHE A 493 4.08 1.38 -13.15
C PHE A 493 2.95 2.32 -13.58
N GLN A 494 3.26 3.30 -14.43
CA GLN A 494 2.30 4.33 -14.85
C GLN A 494 1.18 3.75 -15.72
N VAL A 495 1.49 2.75 -16.55
CA VAL A 495 0.50 2.09 -17.40
C VAL A 495 -0.36 1.07 -16.64
N ILE A 496 0.20 0.41 -15.62
CA ILE A 496 -0.56 -0.39 -14.66
C ILE A 496 -1.52 0.51 -13.87
N VAL A 497 -1.12 1.72 -13.50
CA VAL A 497 -1.98 2.72 -12.86
C VAL A 497 -3.12 3.14 -13.80
N THR A 498 -2.87 3.38 -15.09
CA THR A 498 -3.92 3.71 -16.05
C THR A 498 -4.94 2.58 -16.25
N VAL A 499 -4.47 1.34 -16.46
CA VAL A 499 -5.35 0.18 -16.61
C VAL A 499 -6.09 -0.09 -15.30
N ARG A 500 -5.46 0.13 -14.13
CA ARG A 500 -6.13 0.06 -12.84
C ARG A 500 -7.18 1.16 -12.69
N VAL A 501 -6.87 2.44 -12.93
CA VAL A 501 -7.81 3.57 -12.81
C VAL A 501 -9.01 3.38 -13.75
N ALA A 502 -8.77 2.95 -15.00
CA ALA A 502 -9.84 2.73 -15.97
C ALA A 502 -10.66 1.44 -15.74
N THR A 503 -10.16 0.48 -14.94
CA THR A 503 -10.92 -0.70 -14.47
C THR A 503 -11.65 -0.46 -13.15
N ALA A 504 -11.47 0.69 -12.49
CA ALA A 504 -12.18 1.04 -11.25
C ALA A 504 -13.72 0.99 -11.41
N PRO A 505 -14.34 1.54 -12.48
CA PRO A 505 -15.78 1.41 -12.70
C PRO A 505 -16.19 -0.05 -13.00
N VAL A 506 -15.33 -0.84 -13.62
CA VAL A 506 -15.61 -2.27 -13.91
C VAL A 506 -15.65 -3.08 -12.62
N CYS A 507 -14.67 -2.90 -11.74
CA CYS A 507 -14.60 -3.59 -10.45
C CYS A 507 -15.66 -3.12 -9.44
N MET A 508 -16.14 -1.88 -9.55
CA MET A 508 -17.21 -1.33 -8.70
C MET A 508 -18.62 -1.82 -9.10
N TRP A 509 -18.84 -2.20 -10.37
CA TRP A 509 -20.19 -2.44 -10.92
C TRP A 509 -20.47 -3.90 -11.35
N CYS A 510 -19.54 -4.84 -11.16
CA CYS A 510 -19.75 -6.27 -11.42
C CYS A 510 -20.60 -6.97 -10.34
N ARG A 511 -21.58 -7.80 -10.74
CA ARG A 511 -22.31 -8.71 -9.83
C ARG A 511 -21.45 -9.92 -9.44
N PRO A 512 -21.71 -10.56 -8.28
CA PRO A 512 -21.22 -11.91 -8.01
C PRO A 512 -21.75 -12.87 -9.11
N GLY A 513 -20.86 -13.58 -9.80
CA GLY A 513 -21.24 -14.61 -10.80
C GLY A 513 -21.42 -14.14 -12.25
N SER A 514 -21.35 -12.85 -12.57
CA SER A 514 -21.37 -12.39 -13.98
C SER A 514 -19.98 -12.41 -14.66
N CYS A 515 -18.92 -12.70 -13.89
CA CYS A 515 -17.58 -13.05 -14.40
C CYS A 515 -17.27 -14.55 -14.20
N THR A 516 -18.27 -15.42 -14.27
CA THR A 516 -18.05 -16.84 -14.59
C THR A 516 -18.46 -17.08 -16.05
N VAL A 517 -17.76 -16.44 -16.98
CA VAL A 517 -17.64 -17.04 -18.31
C VAL A 517 -16.46 -17.98 -18.19
N GLN A 518 -16.78 -19.27 -18.15
CA GLN A 518 -15.91 -20.40 -18.40
C GLN A 518 -14.58 -20.01 -19.07
N ALA A 519 -13.49 -20.06 -18.30
CA ALA A 519 -12.15 -20.23 -18.81
C ALA A 519 -11.98 -21.64 -19.39
N SER A 520 -12.88 -22.07 -20.28
CA SER A 520 -12.90 -23.42 -20.85
C SER A 520 -12.79 -23.42 -22.37
N ASN A 521 -12.39 -22.31 -23.00
CA ASN A 521 -12.14 -22.25 -24.45
C ASN A 521 -11.08 -21.17 -24.83
N ALA A 522 -10.03 -21.04 -24.01
CA ALA A 522 -8.75 -20.48 -24.46
C ALA A 522 -7.76 -21.64 -24.53
N PRO A 523 -6.97 -21.79 -25.61
CA PRO A 523 -6.29 -23.06 -25.91
C PRO A 523 -5.30 -23.45 -24.80
N ASP A 524 -5.45 -24.68 -24.32
CA ASP A 524 -4.69 -25.41 -23.29
C ASP A 524 -3.18 -25.57 -23.58
N ARG A 525 -2.44 -24.48 -23.84
CA ARG A 525 -0.99 -24.55 -24.11
C ARG A 525 -0.17 -23.40 -23.50
N LEU A 526 -0.47 -22.98 -22.27
CA LEU A 526 0.29 -21.96 -21.56
C LEU A 526 0.87 -22.39 -20.20
N PHE A 527 0.94 -23.69 -19.94
CA PHE A 527 1.79 -24.26 -18.87
C PHE A 527 2.27 -25.65 -19.30
N PRO A 528 3.58 -25.88 -19.37
CA PRO A 528 4.10 -27.13 -18.85
C PRO A 528 5.22 -26.90 -17.83
N ALA A 529 5.05 -27.60 -16.70
CA ALA A 529 6.02 -27.97 -15.65
C ALA A 529 6.80 -26.85 -14.94
#